data_AF-A0A3B8JJM4-F1
#
_entry.id   AF-A0A3B8JJM4-F1
#
_cell.length_a   1.000
_cell.length_b   1.000
_cell.length_c   1.000
_cell.angle_alpha   90.00
_cell.angle_beta   90.00
_cell.angle_gamma   90.00
#
_symmetry.space_group_name_H-M   'P 1'
#
loop_
_entity.id
_entity.type
_entity.pdbx_description
1 polymer ?
#
loop_
_entity_poly.entity_id
_entity_poly.type
_entity_poly.pdbx_seq_one_letter_code
_entity_poly.pdbx_strand_id
1 'polypeptide(L)'
;GTVNVSNTIIAANTNATSPDVSGLFNNQGNNLIERNDGSTGFIISPLVGTIANPVNSGLAPLGDYGGSTQTQALLPGSPAIDAGVSVTGVTTDQRGVSRTGIGDTTPDIGAYEAIKLIFSSPTYSVDVNSSVAAIAIQVDRSPPLNPEGNISVNYSTSDRTAFSGTDYTATTGTLTFTNTITTQTINIPISTTATNNSTVNLNLAQPTNAVLGNPNTAVLTLFNSPSPSPTPVPTPSPSPAPSPQPSPSPTPSPQPSPSPAPSPAPSPSPAPIQSQLPTLVEDLLPKQETSPQPLKLPTQQPGEIAIACIFPDDEVLSPLQDFLPTIAAYMNANGGTFSINVSELLASCGKDLIILSGNQNSLTKNIQELVREKIGSEYVRLLNIRFETGLKQFTAIVEVEKSPTPVVIKQ
;
A
#
# COMPACT_ATOMS: atom_id res chain seq x y z
N GLY A 1 7.52 43.43 -28.14
CA GLY A 1 7.73 42.09 -28.72
C GLY A 1 6.55 41.21 -28.37
N THR A 2 6.62 39.91 -28.69
CA THR A 2 5.61 38.92 -28.28
C THR A 2 6.09 38.18 -27.04
N VAL A 3 5.20 37.95 -26.07
CA VAL A 3 5.48 37.12 -24.89
C VAL A 3 4.87 35.73 -25.10
N ASN A 4 5.64 34.65 -24.86
CA ASN A 4 5.12 33.28 -24.82
C ASN A 4 4.78 32.91 -23.37
N VAL A 5 3.61 32.31 -23.13
CA VAL A 5 3.22 31.84 -21.78
C VAL A 5 2.47 30.52 -21.81
N SER A 6 2.78 29.65 -20.85
CA SER A 6 2.04 28.44 -20.48
C SER A 6 2.14 28.22 -18.97
N ASN A 7 1.19 27.49 -18.36
CA ASN A 7 1.15 27.22 -16.91
C ASN A 7 1.31 28.47 -16.03
N THR A 8 0.93 29.66 -16.53
CA THR A 8 1.21 30.95 -15.88
C THR A 8 -0.06 31.57 -15.32
N ILE A 9 0.00 32.11 -14.09
CA ILE A 9 -1.03 32.99 -13.54
C ILE A 9 -0.60 34.45 -13.72
N ILE A 10 -1.48 35.29 -14.27
CA ILE A 10 -1.29 36.75 -14.36
C ILE A 10 -2.55 37.43 -13.79
N ALA A 11 -2.40 38.01 -12.60
CA ALA A 11 -3.49 38.54 -11.79
C ALA A 11 -3.01 39.67 -10.84
N ALA A 12 -3.96 40.38 -10.24
CA ALA A 12 -3.79 41.43 -9.23
C ALA A 12 -2.97 42.68 -9.64
N ASN A 13 -2.71 42.92 -10.92
CA ASN A 13 -1.95 44.10 -11.37
C ASN A 13 -2.84 45.35 -11.41
N THR A 14 -2.53 46.36 -10.59
CA THR A 14 -3.39 47.52 -10.30
C THR A 14 -3.36 48.65 -11.35
N ASN A 15 -3.02 48.37 -12.61
CA ASN A 15 -3.00 49.42 -13.65
C ASN A 15 -4.42 49.76 -14.11
N ALA A 16 -4.76 51.06 -14.14
CA ALA A 16 -6.07 51.53 -14.57
C ALA A 16 -6.36 51.29 -16.06
N THR A 17 -5.32 51.11 -16.88
CA THR A 17 -5.41 50.74 -18.30
C THR A 17 -4.61 49.47 -18.54
N SER A 18 -5.19 48.47 -19.21
CA SER A 18 -4.55 47.17 -19.42
C SER A 18 -4.00 46.54 -18.12
N PRO A 19 -4.85 46.35 -17.08
CA PRO A 19 -4.46 45.52 -15.95
C PRO A 19 -4.10 44.10 -16.42
N ASP A 20 -3.20 43.47 -15.67
CA ASP A 20 -2.67 42.12 -15.84
C ASP A 20 -1.86 41.88 -17.13
N VAL A 21 -2.42 42.12 -18.32
CA VAL A 21 -1.72 41.91 -19.59
C VAL A 21 -1.92 43.07 -20.58
N SER A 22 -0.84 43.44 -21.26
CA SER A 22 -0.84 44.49 -22.29
C SER A 22 -0.01 44.09 -23.51
N GLY A 23 -0.58 44.19 -24.72
CA GLY A 23 0.11 43.90 -25.98
C GLY A 23 -0.08 42.46 -26.51
N LEU A 24 0.87 41.95 -27.29
CA LEU A 24 0.75 40.68 -28.01
C LEU A 24 1.35 39.51 -27.21
N PHE A 25 0.51 38.52 -26.92
CA PHE A 25 0.87 37.27 -26.27
C PHE A 25 0.69 36.08 -27.23
N ASN A 26 1.48 35.04 -27.00
CA ASN A 26 1.30 33.72 -27.60
C ASN A 26 0.89 32.76 -26.47
N ASN A 27 -0.40 32.45 -26.41
CA ASN A 27 -0.99 31.57 -25.41
C ASN A 27 -0.69 30.11 -25.76
N GLN A 28 0.26 29.50 -25.03
CA GLN A 28 0.66 28.10 -25.22
C GLN A 28 -0.15 27.10 -24.37
N GLY A 29 -1.24 27.57 -23.72
CA GLY A 29 -2.16 26.73 -22.94
C GLY A 29 -2.01 26.87 -21.43
N ASN A 30 -3.05 26.45 -20.69
CA ASN A 30 -3.04 26.34 -19.23
C ASN A 30 -2.64 27.64 -18.50
N ASN A 31 -3.12 28.80 -18.97
CA ASN A 31 -2.84 30.10 -18.34
C ASN A 31 -4.10 30.64 -17.65
N LEU A 32 -3.93 31.19 -16.44
CA LEU A 32 -4.98 31.91 -15.72
C LEU A 32 -4.71 33.41 -15.81
N ILE A 33 -5.58 34.14 -16.49
CA ILE A 33 -5.48 35.59 -16.69
C ILE A 33 -6.70 36.24 -16.04
N GLU A 34 -6.52 37.04 -14.98
CA GLU A 34 -7.65 37.64 -14.26
C GLU A 34 -8.43 38.61 -15.17
N ARG A 35 -7.71 39.44 -15.96
CA ARG A 35 -8.26 40.39 -16.94
C ARG A 35 -7.40 40.38 -18.21
N ASN A 36 -7.97 40.09 -19.38
CA ASN A 36 -7.19 39.97 -20.63
C ASN A 36 -7.24 41.21 -21.56
N ASP A 37 -8.06 42.20 -21.22
CA ASP A 37 -8.61 43.24 -22.13
C ASP A 37 -7.55 44.16 -22.77
N GLY A 38 -6.37 44.26 -22.18
CA GLY A 38 -5.24 45.02 -22.74
C GLY A 38 -4.41 44.27 -23.78
N SER A 39 -4.73 43.00 -24.04
CA SER A 39 -3.90 42.07 -24.79
C SER A 39 -4.55 41.49 -26.04
N THR A 40 -3.74 40.81 -26.84
CA THR A 40 -4.17 39.96 -27.96
C THR A 40 -3.47 38.62 -27.87
N GLY A 41 -4.18 37.52 -28.19
CA GLY A 41 -3.66 36.16 -28.17
C GLY A 41 -4.27 35.22 -27.12
N PHE A 42 -5.00 35.75 -26.13
CA PHE A 42 -5.87 34.96 -25.25
C PHE A 42 -7.31 34.92 -25.78
N ILE A 43 -8.08 33.94 -25.31
CA ILE A 43 -9.52 33.79 -25.60
C ILE A 43 -10.24 33.65 -24.26
N ILE A 44 -11.34 34.38 -24.08
CA ILE A 44 -12.16 34.36 -22.85
C ILE A 44 -12.61 32.93 -22.56
N SER A 45 -12.40 32.49 -21.32
CA SER A 45 -12.65 31.12 -20.85
C SER A 45 -12.78 31.11 -19.32
N PRO A 46 -13.11 29.98 -18.67
CA PRO A 46 -13.12 29.90 -17.20
C PRO A 46 -11.81 30.27 -16.50
N LEU A 47 -10.68 30.27 -17.23
CA LEU A 47 -9.36 30.71 -16.75
C LEU A 47 -8.97 32.13 -17.21
N VAL A 48 -9.70 32.72 -18.16
CA VAL A 48 -9.32 33.99 -18.82
C VAL A 48 -10.49 34.97 -18.71
N GLY A 49 -10.40 35.85 -17.70
CA GLY A 49 -11.40 36.86 -17.38
C GLY A 49 -11.21 38.19 -18.10
N THR A 50 -12.04 39.16 -17.75
CA THR A 50 -12.08 40.51 -18.31
C THR A 50 -12.19 41.58 -17.22
N ILE A 51 -11.95 42.86 -17.53
CA ILE A 51 -12.17 43.99 -16.60
C ILE A 51 -13.62 43.99 -16.08
N ALA A 52 -14.59 43.66 -16.94
CA ALA A 52 -16.00 43.58 -16.57
C ALA A 52 -16.38 42.30 -15.80
N ASN A 53 -15.69 41.18 -16.05
CA ASN A 53 -15.94 39.88 -15.43
C ASN A 53 -14.57 39.20 -15.14
N PRO A 54 -13.88 39.57 -14.05
CA PRO A 54 -12.55 39.05 -13.76
C PRO A 54 -12.60 37.62 -13.23
N VAL A 55 -11.62 36.79 -13.61
CA VAL A 55 -11.47 35.43 -13.07
C VAL A 55 -10.64 35.52 -11.79
N ASN A 56 -11.30 35.36 -10.63
CA ASN A 56 -10.61 35.30 -9.35
C ASN A 56 -9.58 34.16 -9.36
N SER A 57 -8.30 34.50 -9.26
CA SER A 57 -7.19 33.55 -9.26
C SER A 57 -7.12 32.72 -7.98
N GLY A 58 -7.81 33.12 -6.91
CA GLY A 58 -7.83 32.41 -5.64
C GLY A 58 -6.44 32.32 -4.98
N LEU A 59 -5.61 33.34 -5.14
CA LEU A 59 -4.27 33.40 -4.57
C LEU A 59 -4.29 33.90 -3.12
N ALA A 60 -3.51 33.24 -2.27
CA ALA A 60 -3.14 33.77 -0.97
C ALA A 60 -2.13 34.94 -1.13
N PRO A 61 -1.97 35.82 -0.11
CA PRO A 61 -0.93 36.85 -0.12
C PRO A 61 0.48 36.27 -0.33
N LEU A 62 1.44 37.08 -0.76
CA LEU A 62 2.84 36.63 -0.86
C LEU A 62 3.38 36.29 0.54
N GLY A 63 3.87 35.07 0.74
CA GLY A 63 4.30 34.58 2.06
C GLY A 63 5.01 33.22 2.03
N ASP A 64 5.29 32.68 3.21
CA ASP A 64 6.13 31.51 3.41
C ASP A 64 5.29 30.22 3.55
N TYR A 65 5.00 29.56 2.42
CA TYR A 65 4.09 28.39 2.31
C TYR A 65 4.81 27.04 2.08
N GLY A 66 6.08 26.91 2.48
CA GLY A 66 6.86 25.66 2.38
C GLY A 66 8.27 25.75 1.79
N GLY A 67 8.57 26.78 1.02
CA GLY A 67 9.78 26.83 0.19
C GLY A 67 10.95 27.64 0.76
N SER A 68 12.06 27.64 0.02
CA SER A 68 13.21 28.54 0.24
C SER A 68 12.97 29.97 -0.22
N THR A 69 11.79 30.24 -0.80
CA THR A 69 11.35 31.54 -1.33
C THR A 69 9.87 31.71 -1.05
N GLN A 70 9.44 32.97 -0.87
CA GLN A 70 8.03 33.30 -0.74
C GLN A 70 7.26 32.96 -2.02
N THR A 71 6.01 32.54 -1.84
CA THR A 71 5.09 32.14 -2.91
C THR A 71 3.69 32.67 -2.65
N GLN A 72 2.77 32.46 -3.58
CA GLN A 72 1.34 32.72 -3.41
C GLN A 72 0.62 31.37 -3.52
N ALA A 73 0.21 30.82 -2.38
CA ALA A 73 -0.49 29.55 -2.33
C ALA A 73 -1.87 29.63 -3.01
N LEU A 74 -2.32 28.52 -3.59
CA LEU A 74 -3.69 28.41 -4.07
C LEU A 74 -4.66 28.17 -2.91
N LEU A 75 -5.64 29.05 -2.76
CA LEU A 75 -6.73 28.90 -1.79
C LEU A 75 -7.72 27.82 -2.27
N PRO A 76 -8.41 27.11 -1.35
CA PRO A 76 -9.41 26.12 -1.72
C PRO A 76 -10.49 26.70 -2.66
N GLY A 77 -10.64 26.06 -3.82
CA GLY A 77 -11.56 26.53 -4.88
C GLY A 77 -10.95 27.51 -5.88
N SER A 78 -9.65 27.79 -5.84
CA SER A 78 -8.94 28.47 -6.94
C SER A 78 -9.10 27.69 -8.26
N PRO A 79 -9.43 28.34 -9.38
CA PRO A 79 -9.50 27.68 -10.69
C PRO A 79 -8.12 27.40 -11.31
N ALA A 80 -7.01 27.72 -10.63
CA ALA A 80 -5.67 27.23 -10.99
C ALA A 80 -5.42 25.78 -10.55
N ILE A 81 -6.22 25.25 -9.62
CA ILE A 81 -6.12 23.88 -9.10
C ILE A 81 -6.44 22.88 -10.22
N ASP A 82 -5.57 21.89 -10.42
CA ASP A 82 -5.69 20.78 -11.41
C ASP A 82 -5.83 21.26 -12.87
N ALA A 83 -5.47 22.52 -13.14
CA ALA A 83 -5.68 23.19 -14.44
C ALA A 83 -4.39 23.40 -15.25
N GLY A 84 -3.24 22.96 -14.75
CA GLY A 84 -1.94 22.99 -15.43
C GLY A 84 -1.71 21.83 -16.40
N VAL A 85 -0.49 21.71 -16.90
CA VAL A 85 0.00 20.55 -17.67
C VAL A 85 1.45 20.23 -17.30
N SER A 86 1.78 18.95 -17.15
CA SER A 86 3.12 18.49 -16.75
C SER A 86 4.20 18.87 -17.77
N VAL A 87 5.28 19.50 -17.30
CA VAL A 87 6.40 19.97 -18.15
C VAL A 87 7.63 19.11 -17.91
N THR A 88 8.22 18.59 -18.99
CA THR A 88 9.44 17.77 -18.93
C THR A 88 10.58 18.48 -18.19
N GLY A 89 11.06 17.87 -17.11
CA GLY A 89 12.12 18.43 -16.25
C GLY A 89 11.62 19.31 -15.09
N VAL A 90 10.32 19.60 -15.00
CA VAL A 90 9.71 20.32 -13.87
C VAL A 90 8.91 19.33 -13.02
N THR A 91 9.62 18.61 -12.15
CA THR A 91 9.04 17.57 -11.28
C THR A 91 8.54 18.10 -9.94
N THR A 92 9.03 19.25 -9.48
CA THR A 92 8.63 19.88 -8.22
C THR A 92 8.21 21.33 -8.39
N ASP A 93 7.40 21.83 -7.45
CA ASP A 93 7.06 23.24 -7.31
C ASP A 93 8.20 24.04 -6.66
N GLN A 94 8.03 25.36 -6.43
CA GLN A 94 9.10 26.19 -5.86
C GLN A 94 9.47 25.86 -4.40
N ARG A 95 8.76 24.92 -3.77
CA ARG A 95 8.98 24.45 -2.40
C ARG A 95 9.67 23.08 -2.36
N GLY A 96 9.83 22.43 -3.52
CA GLY A 96 10.33 21.06 -3.61
C GLY A 96 9.24 19.99 -3.46
N VAL A 97 7.95 20.38 -3.43
CA VAL A 97 6.83 19.42 -3.40
C VAL A 97 6.58 18.89 -4.82
N SER A 98 6.35 17.59 -4.97
CA SER A 98 6.09 16.96 -6.28
C SER A 98 4.87 17.57 -6.98
N ARG A 99 4.98 17.85 -8.28
CA ARG A 99 3.89 18.38 -9.14
C ARG A 99 2.92 17.32 -9.69
N THR A 100 3.02 16.08 -9.19
CA THR A 100 2.01 15.04 -9.33
C THR A 100 1.97 14.19 -8.06
N GLY A 101 0.84 13.57 -7.77
CA GLY A 101 0.55 12.94 -6.48
C GLY A 101 -0.15 11.59 -6.58
N ILE A 102 -0.52 11.03 -5.42
CA ILE A 102 -1.31 9.80 -5.33
C ILE A 102 -2.73 10.11 -5.83
N GLY A 103 -3.12 9.51 -6.96
CA GLY A 103 -4.42 9.78 -7.59
C GLY A 103 -4.48 11.09 -8.38
N ASP A 104 -3.40 11.87 -8.43
CA ASP A 104 -3.33 13.12 -9.20
C ASP A 104 -2.28 13.07 -10.31
N THR A 105 -2.77 13.31 -11.53
CA THR A 105 -2.00 13.32 -12.77
C THR A 105 -1.74 14.72 -13.33
N THR A 106 -2.34 15.76 -12.76
CA THR A 106 -2.46 17.08 -13.40
C THR A 106 -2.01 18.20 -12.46
N PRO A 107 -0.86 18.85 -12.72
CA PRO A 107 -0.33 19.88 -11.84
C PRO A 107 -1.22 21.12 -11.82
N ASP A 108 -1.02 21.95 -10.79
CA ASP A 108 -1.64 23.27 -10.71
C ASP A 108 -1.02 24.28 -11.69
N ILE A 109 -1.76 25.34 -12.03
CA ILE A 109 -1.19 26.49 -12.76
C ILE A 109 -0.29 27.30 -11.81
N GLY A 110 0.88 27.73 -12.29
CA GLY A 110 1.80 28.59 -11.55
C GLY A 110 2.98 27.84 -10.92
N ALA A 111 3.44 28.32 -9.77
CA ALA A 111 4.67 27.89 -9.08
C ALA A 111 4.43 27.16 -7.74
N TYR A 112 3.16 26.96 -7.38
CA TYR A 112 2.69 26.31 -6.16
C TYR A 112 1.84 25.09 -6.53
N GLU A 113 1.85 24.06 -5.68
CA GLU A 113 1.05 22.84 -5.84
C GLU A 113 0.20 22.56 -4.59
N ALA A 114 -1.12 22.52 -4.72
CA ALA A 114 -2.02 22.29 -3.60
C ALA A 114 -1.88 20.87 -3.04
N ILE A 115 -1.58 20.76 -1.74
CA ILE A 115 -1.59 19.47 -1.03
C ILE A 115 -3.04 19.01 -0.91
N LYS A 116 -3.35 17.78 -1.33
CA LYS A 116 -4.72 17.26 -1.40
C LYS A 116 -4.96 16.20 -0.33
N LEU A 117 -6.18 16.18 0.20
CA LEU A 117 -6.69 15.14 1.08
C LEU A 117 -7.73 14.31 0.35
N ILE A 118 -7.53 12.98 0.38
CA ILE A 118 -8.34 11.98 -0.32
C ILE A 118 -8.62 10.78 0.59
N PHE A 119 -9.69 10.03 0.31
CA PHE A 119 -9.76 8.64 0.73
C PHE A 119 -8.75 7.79 -0.07
N SER A 120 -8.13 6.78 0.55
CA SER A 120 -7.21 5.87 -0.16
C SER A 120 -7.88 5.03 -1.25
N SER A 121 -9.22 5.02 -1.29
CA SER A 121 -10.05 4.35 -2.29
C SER A 121 -11.41 5.04 -2.38
N PRO A 122 -12.05 5.12 -3.57
CA PRO A 122 -13.45 5.57 -3.68
C PRO A 122 -14.45 4.57 -3.09
N THR A 123 -14.03 3.33 -2.82
CA THR A 123 -14.88 2.26 -2.27
C THR A 123 -14.16 1.46 -1.19
N TYR A 124 -14.92 1.06 -0.17
CA TYR A 124 -14.47 0.19 0.91
C TYR A 124 -15.49 -0.94 1.09
N SER A 125 -15.05 -2.06 1.66
CA SER A 125 -15.93 -3.15 2.08
C SER A 125 -15.56 -3.64 3.47
N VAL A 126 -16.54 -4.09 4.23
CA VAL A 126 -16.37 -4.67 5.57
C VAL A 126 -17.40 -5.77 5.79
N ASP A 127 -16.97 -6.85 6.44
CA ASP A 127 -17.90 -7.87 6.91
C ASP A 127 -18.66 -7.33 8.12
N VAL A 128 -19.98 -7.52 8.18
CA VAL A 128 -20.80 -7.10 9.34
C VAL A 128 -20.32 -7.72 10.65
N ASN A 129 -19.71 -8.90 10.60
CA ASN A 129 -19.13 -9.59 11.74
C ASN A 129 -17.81 -8.95 12.26
N SER A 130 -17.17 -8.06 11.49
CA SER A 130 -15.96 -7.36 11.93
C SER A 130 -16.20 -6.30 13.01
N SER A 131 -17.46 -5.87 13.23
CA SER A 131 -17.90 -4.84 14.19
C SER A 131 -17.31 -3.42 14.02
N VAL A 132 -16.29 -3.23 13.20
CA VAL A 132 -15.68 -1.93 12.89
C VAL A 132 -15.11 -1.93 11.46
N ALA A 133 -15.29 -0.82 10.74
CA ALA A 133 -14.64 -0.57 9.46
C ALA A 133 -13.52 0.47 9.61
N ALA A 134 -12.33 0.15 9.09
CA ALA A 134 -11.13 0.98 9.16
C ALA A 134 -10.89 1.69 7.81
N ILE A 135 -11.37 2.93 7.69
CA ILE A 135 -11.31 3.73 6.45
C ILE A 135 -10.06 4.62 6.48
N ALA A 136 -9.20 4.52 5.46
CA ALA A 136 -7.97 5.30 5.37
C ALA A 136 -8.14 6.60 4.56
N ILE A 137 -7.66 7.71 5.12
CA ILE A 137 -7.58 9.04 4.50
C ILE A 137 -6.09 9.37 4.33
N GLN A 138 -5.70 9.88 3.17
CA GLN A 138 -4.31 10.13 2.80
C GLN A 138 -4.09 11.58 2.37
N VAL A 139 -2.88 12.05 2.62
CA VAL A 139 -2.25 13.19 1.95
C VAL A 139 -1.66 12.67 0.64
N ASP A 140 -1.96 13.34 -0.48
CA ASP A 140 -1.58 12.86 -1.82
C ASP A 140 -0.10 13.07 -2.19
N ARG A 141 0.68 13.78 -1.36
CA ARG A 141 2.13 14.02 -1.55
C ARG A 141 2.97 13.39 -0.45
N SER A 142 4.22 13.08 -0.79
CA SER A 142 5.30 12.79 0.15
C SER A 142 6.55 13.60 -0.23
N PRO A 143 7.28 14.19 0.73
CA PRO A 143 6.95 14.27 2.16
C PRO A 143 5.92 15.40 2.44
N PRO A 144 5.07 15.27 3.48
CA PRO A 144 4.21 16.36 3.94
C PRO A 144 5.03 17.32 4.83
N LEU A 145 5.99 18.01 4.21
CA LEU A 145 6.72 19.12 4.82
C LEU A 145 5.88 20.39 4.73
N ASN A 146 4.92 20.54 5.66
CA ASN A 146 4.13 21.76 5.77
C ASN A 146 4.60 22.62 6.96
N PRO A 147 5.39 23.69 6.75
CA PRO A 147 5.76 24.62 7.81
C PRO A 147 4.65 25.61 8.19
N GLU A 148 3.52 25.64 7.47
CA GLU A 148 2.30 26.34 7.90
C GLU A 148 1.64 25.63 9.10
N GLY A 149 2.11 24.42 9.45
CA GLY A 149 1.63 23.60 10.56
C GLY A 149 0.80 22.42 10.09
N ASN A 150 0.06 21.83 11.04
CA ASN A 150 -0.71 20.61 10.80
C ASN A 150 -1.78 20.82 9.72
N ILE A 151 -1.90 19.85 8.82
CA ILE A 151 -3.01 19.75 7.88
C ILE A 151 -4.20 19.12 8.60
N SER A 152 -5.43 19.56 8.35
CA SER A 152 -6.61 18.93 8.95
C SER A 152 -7.82 18.88 8.03
N VAL A 153 -8.73 17.93 8.26
CA VAL A 153 -9.98 17.79 7.50
C VAL A 153 -11.08 17.18 8.37
N ASN A 154 -12.30 17.67 8.20
CA ASN A 154 -13.47 17.08 8.85
C ASN A 154 -13.97 15.88 8.03
N TYR A 155 -14.31 14.78 8.71
CA TYR A 155 -14.89 13.60 8.09
C TYR A 155 -16.30 13.34 8.66
N SER A 156 -17.18 12.78 7.84
CA SER A 156 -18.55 12.44 8.25
C SER A 156 -19.11 11.27 7.46
N THR A 157 -19.78 10.35 8.13
CA THR A 157 -20.64 9.34 7.51
C THR A 157 -22.06 9.86 7.27
N SER A 158 -22.74 9.38 6.24
CA SER A 158 -24.20 9.52 6.12
C SER A 158 -24.87 8.29 5.50
N ASP A 159 -26.16 8.12 5.77
CA ASP A 159 -26.95 6.98 5.31
C ASP A 159 -27.03 6.91 3.78
N ARG A 160 -27.15 5.69 3.23
CA ARG A 160 -27.44 5.46 1.80
C ARG A 160 -28.41 4.30 1.60
N THR A 161 -28.00 3.10 1.98
CA THR A 161 -28.89 1.94 2.14
C THR A 161 -28.70 1.22 3.47
N ALA A 162 -27.61 1.51 4.19
CA ALA A 162 -27.46 1.28 5.61
C ALA A 162 -27.97 2.51 6.37
N PHE A 163 -28.59 2.28 7.54
CA PHE A 163 -29.12 3.33 8.41
C PHE A 163 -28.36 3.41 9.74
N SER A 164 -28.01 4.63 10.16
CA SER A 164 -27.36 4.87 11.45
C SER A 164 -28.25 4.44 12.62
N GLY A 165 -27.67 3.69 13.56
CA GLY A 165 -28.37 3.10 14.71
C GLY A 165 -28.93 1.69 14.45
N THR A 166 -28.99 1.26 13.19
CA THR A 166 -29.45 -0.10 12.80
C THR A 166 -28.30 -0.93 12.23
N ASP A 167 -27.62 -0.41 11.21
CA ASP A 167 -26.59 -1.13 10.45
C ASP A 167 -25.16 -0.67 10.81
N TYR A 168 -25.01 0.58 11.24
CA TYR A 168 -23.74 1.18 11.65
C TYR A 168 -23.98 2.34 12.64
N THR A 169 -22.94 2.89 13.23
CA THR A 169 -23.02 4.12 14.05
C THR A 169 -22.51 5.33 13.25
N ALA A 170 -23.34 6.36 13.07
CA ALA A 170 -22.90 7.60 12.46
C ALA A 170 -21.68 8.18 13.18
N THR A 171 -20.60 8.40 12.42
CA THR A 171 -19.30 8.85 12.93
C THR A 171 -18.91 10.15 12.24
N THR A 172 -18.45 11.13 13.01
CA THR A 172 -18.00 12.44 12.53
C THR A 172 -16.85 12.94 13.40
N GLY A 173 -15.96 13.77 12.85
CA GLY A 173 -14.83 14.32 13.58
C GLY A 173 -13.84 15.07 12.67
N THR A 174 -12.66 15.36 13.20
CA THR A 174 -11.56 16.00 12.47
C THR A 174 -10.33 15.11 12.53
N LEU A 175 -9.73 14.82 11.37
CA LEU A 175 -8.38 14.26 11.29
C LEU A 175 -7.37 15.41 11.24
N THR A 176 -6.28 15.27 11.98
CA THR A 176 -5.16 16.23 12.00
C THR A 176 -3.87 15.51 11.66
N PHE A 177 -3.33 15.77 10.47
CA PHE A 177 -2.07 15.23 9.96
C PHE A 177 -0.94 16.16 10.42
N THR A 178 -0.16 15.68 11.39
CA THR A 178 1.08 16.35 11.79
C THR A 178 2.18 16.09 10.77
N ASN A 179 3.28 16.85 10.85
CA ASN A 179 4.48 16.64 10.04
C ASN A 179 4.86 15.16 9.94
N THR A 180 5.29 14.75 8.74
CA THR A 180 5.57 13.36 8.30
C THR A 180 4.39 12.36 8.27
N ILE A 181 3.20 12.66 8.81
CA ILE A 181 2.04 11.75 8.71
C ILE A 181 1.31 11.97 7.37
N THR A 182 1.38 11.00 6.46
CA THR A 182 0.67 11.01 5.16
C THR A 182 -0.62 10.19 5.15
N THR A 183 -0.92 9.41 6.19
CA THR A 183 -2.11 8.53 6.24
C THR A 183 -2.66 8.45 7.66
N GLN A 184 -3.98 8.52 7.79
CA GLN A 184 -4.70 8.27 9.04
C GLN A 184 -5.98 7.46 8.77
N THR A 185 -6.53 6.87 9.82
CA THR A 185 -7.67 5.96 9.73
C THR A 185 -8.81 6.43 10.62
N ILE A 186 -10.04 6.43 10.09
CA ILE A 186 -11.25 6.57 10.89
C ILE A 186 -11.90 5.20 11.09
N ASN A 187 -12.41 4.97 12.30
CA ASN A 187 -13.07 3.72 12.68
C ASN A 187 -14.58 3.97 12.75
N ILE A 188 -15.35 3.27 11.91
CA ILE A 188 -16.82 3.34 11.87
C ILE A 188 -17.37 2.07 12.54
N PRO A 189 -18.10 2.16 13.67
CA PRO A 189 -18.70 0.99 14.31
C PRO A 189 -19.81 0.39 13.46
N ILE A 190 -19.76 -0.93 13.24
CA ILE A 190 -20.68 -1.68 12.38
C ILE A 190 -21.57 -2.59 13.24
N SER A 191 -22.85 -2.67 12.90
CA SER A 191 -23.82 -3.52 13.58
C SER A 191 -23.72 -4.96 13.07
N THR A 192 -23.38 -5.89 13.97
CA THR A 192 -23.29 -7.32 13.65
C THR A 192 -24.65 -7.99 13.41
N THR A 193 -25.76 -7.22 13.46
CA THR A 193 -27.12 -7.72 13.19
C THR A 193 -27.65 -7.35 11.79
N ALA A 194 -26.85 -6.67 10.97
CA ALA A 194 -27.24 -6.34 9.59
C ALA A 194 -27.32 -7.63 8.74
N THR A 195 -28.52 -7.92 8.22
CA THR A 195 -28.83 -9.20 7.55
C THR A 195 -28.62 -9.19 6.05
N ASN A 196 -28.57 -8.00 5.44
CA ASN A 196 -28.45 -7.80 3.99
C ASN A 196 -27.25 -6.89 3.70
N ASN A 197 -26.69 -6.99 2.49
CA ASN A 197 -25.63 -6.08 2.07
C ASN A 197 -26.19 -4.65 1.94
N SER A 198 -25.51 -3.68 2.55
CA SER A 198 -25.96 -2.29 2.66
C SER A 198 -24.78 -1.33 2.52
N THR A 199 -25.05 -0.03 2.38
CA THR A 199 -24.01 0.97 2.05
C THR A 199 -24.12 2.26 2.87
N VAL A 200 -22.96 2.81 3.21
CA VAL A 200 -22.77 4.07 3.94
C VAL A 200 -21.99 5.03 3.04
N ASN A 201 -22.41 6.30 2.97
CA ASN A 201 -21.65 7.37 2.33
C ASN A 201 -20.56 7.89 3.28
N LEU A 202 -19.39 8.15 2.73
CA LEU A 202 -18.23 8.73 3.44
C LEU A 202 -17.90 10.06 2.77
N ASN A 203 -17.68 11.12 3.56
CA ASN A 203 -17.43 12.46 3.04
C ASN A 203 -16.31 13.17 3.81
N LEU A 204 -15.40 13.82 3.09
CA LEU A 204 -14.43 14.78 3.62
C LEU A 204 -14.92 16.22 3.38
N ALA A 205 -14.66 17.12 4.33
CA ALA A 205 -15.09 18.51 4.28
C ALA A 205 -14.12 19.44 5.03
N GLN A 206 -14.13 20.74 4.69
CA GLN A 206 -13.41 21.80 5.43
C GLN A 206 -11.92 21.47 5.66
N PRO A 207 -11.12 21.24 4.60
CA PRO A 207 -9.68 21.07 4.75
C PRO A 207 -9.03 22.37 5.24
N THR A 208 -7.92 22.26 5.96
CA THR A 208 -7.08 23.38 6.42
C THR A 208 -5.64 23.10 6.00
N ASN A 209 -4.97 24.12 5.45
CA ASN A 209 -3.64 24.06 4.83
C ASN A 209 -3.51 22.97 3.74
N ALA A 210 -4.64 22.64 3.10
CA ALA A 210 -4.80 21.62 2.07
C ALA A 210 -6.12 21.87 1.30
N VAL A 211 -6.31 21.15 0.19
CA VAL A 211 -7.58 21.10 -0.57
C VAL A 211 -8.15 19.67 -0.57
N LEU A 212 -9.39 19.50 -1.03
CA LEU A 212 -9.99 18.17 -1.20
C LEU A 212 -9.67 17.65 -2.60
N GLY A 213 -8.98 16.50 -2.69
CA GLY A 213 -8.72 15.84 -3.97
C GLY A 213 -9.88 14.95 -4.42
N ASN A 214 -9.60 14.02 -5.34
CA ASN A 214 -10.52 12.98 -5.76
C ASN A 214 -9.89 11.61 -5.45
N PRO A 215 -10.51 10.71 -4.65
CA PRO A 215 -11.86 10.81 -4.06
C PRO A 215 -11.90 11.55 -2.70
N ASN A 216 -12.72 12.60 -2.61
CA ASN A 216 -13.11 13.24 -1.34
C ASN A 216 -14.44 12.71 -0.77
N THR A 217 -15.14 11.89 -1.55
CA THR A 217 -16.29 11.09 -1.13
C THR A 217 -16.04 9.63 -1.48
N ALA A 218 -16.47 8.72 -0.62
CA ALA A 218 -16.29 7.28 -0.83
C ALA A 218 -17.53 6.50 -0.35
N VAL A 219 -17.62 5.22 -0.71
CA VAL A 219 -18.74 4.34 -0.33
C VAL A 219 -18.22 3.14 0.44
N LEU A 220 -18.64 2.99 1.69
CA LEU A 220 -18.44 1.76 2.45
C LEU A 220 -19.59 0.79 2.18
N THR A 221 -19.26 -0.43 1.78
CA THR A 221 -20.19 -1.55 1.64
C THR A 221 -20.11 -2.45 2.85
N LEU A 222 -21.21 -2.60 3.57
CA LEU A 222 -21.38 -3.60 4.61
C LEU A 222 -21.85 -4.89 3.91
N PHE A 223 -21.14 -6.01 4.09
CA PHE A 223 -21.53 -7.28 3.50
C PHE A 223 -21.70 -8.38 4.55
N ASN A 224 -22.70 -9.25 4.32
CA ASN A 224 -23.01 -10.38 5.19
C ASN A 224 -22.42 -11.66 4.57
N SER A 225 -21.25 -12.09 5.04
CA SER A 225 -20.71 -13.41 4.67
C SER A 225 -21.54 -14.51 5.32
N PRO A 226 -21.78 -15.66 4.64
CA PRO A 226 -22.33 -16.81 5.31
C PRO A 226 -21.38 -17.24 6.43
N SER A 227 -21.86 -17.19 7.68
CA SER A 227 -21.09 -17.62 8.86
C SER A 227 -20.49 -19.01 8.61
N PRO A 228 -19.18 -19.21 8.87
CA PRO A 228 -18.51 -20.45 8.52
C PRO A 228 -19.18 -21.62 9.23
N SER A 229 -19.74 -22.54 8.43
CA SER A 229 -20.32 -23.78 8.95
C SER A 229 -19.29 -24.46 9.86
N PRO A 230 -19.64 -24.85 11.09
CA PRO A 230 -18.68 -25.41 12.02
C PRO A 230 -18.01 -26.62 11.39
N THR A 231 -16.68 -26.59 11.27
CA THR A 231 -15.89 -27.69 10.73
C THR A 231 -16.34 -28.98 11.41
N PRO A 232 -16.84 -30.00 10.67
CA PRO A 232 -17.39 -31.18 11.30
C PRO A 232 -16.32 -31.79 12.19
N VAL A 233 -16.63 -31.92 13.49
CA VAL A 233 -15.74 -32.57 14.46
C VAL A 233 -15.37 -33.92 13.86
N PRO A 234 -14.06 -34.22 13.68
CA PRO A 234 -13.66 -35.43 12.98
C PRO A 234 -14.25 -36.63 13.70
N THR A 235 -15.13 -37.36 13.01
CA THR A 235 -15.82 -38.53 13.55
C THR A 235 -14.76 -39.44 14.17
N PRO A 236 -14.88 -39.81 15.46
CA PRO A 236 -13.86 -40.62 16.11
C PRO A 236 -13.68 -41.90 15.29
N SER A 237 -12.46 -42.10 14.78
CA SER A 237 -12.15 -43.19 13.87
C SER A 237 -12.59 -44.51 14.52
N PRO A 238 -13.36 -45.37 13.83
CA PRO A 238 -13.82 -46.61 14.43
C PRO A 238 -12.62 -47.42 14.88
N SER A 239 -12.62 -47.84 16.15
CA SER A 239 -11.54 -48.64 16.74
C SER A 239 -11.23 -49.81 15.79
N PRO A 240 -9.95 -50.01 15.42
CA PRO A 240 -9.60 -51.01 14.42
C PRO A 240 -10.13 -52.38 14.83
N ALA A 241 -10.81 -53.05 13.90
CA ALA A 241 -11.32 -54.40 14.12
C ALA A 241 -10.14 -55.34 14.45
N PRO A 242 -10.30 -56.28 15.40
CA PRO A 242 -9.22 -57.20 15.76
C PRO A 242 -8.78 -57.98 14.52
N SER A 243 -7.47 -58.01 14.27
CA SER A 243 -6.92 -58.66 13.08
C SER A 243 -7.31 -60.14 13.03
N PRO A 244 -7.72 -60.67 11.86
CA PRO A 244 -8.02 -62.09 11.73
C PRO A 244 -6.78 -62.93 12.03
N GLN A 245 -6.95 -63.97 12.85
CA GLN A 245 -5.88 -64.90 13.23
C GLN A 245 -5.29 -65.57 11.97
N PRO A 246 -3.96 -65.67 11.83
CA PRO A 246 -3.34 -66.26 10.65
C PRO A 246 -3.69 -67.75 10.51
N SER A 247 -4.04 -68.16 9.28
CA SER A 247 -4.22 -69.56 8.91
C SER A 247 -2.87 -70.28 8.84
N PRO A 248 -2.75 -71.55 9.25
CA PRO A 248 -1.47 -72.27 9.27
C PRO A 248 -0.87 -72.44 7.86
N SER A 249 0.43 -72.17 7.75
CA SER A 249 1.20 -72.31 6.51
C SER A 249 1.49 -73.79 6.19
N PRO A 250 1.42 -74.24 4.92
CA PRO A 250 1.74 -75.62 4.54
C PRO A 250 3.25 -75.92 4.63
N THR A 251 3.57 -77.16 4.99
CA THR A 251 4.94 -77.64 5.24
C THR A 251 5.76 -77.83 3.95
N PRO A 252 6.97 -77.25 3.82
CA PRO A 252 7.90 -77.59 2.74
C PRO A 252 8.49 -79.00 2.87
N SER A 253 8.76 -79.66 1.74
CA SER A 253 9.46 -80.95 1.66
C SER A 253 10.95 -80.75 1.32
N PRO A 254 11.85 -81.71 1.61
CA PRO A 254 13.28 -81.42 1.80
C PRO A 254 14.14 -81.37 0.52
N GLN A 255 15.21 -80.59 0.58
CA GLN A 255 16.32 -80.57 -0.40
C GLN A 255 17.63 -80.99 0.31
N PRO A 256 18.50 -81.82 -0.30
CA PRO A 256 19.66 -82.42 0.37
C PRO A 256 20.88 -81.48 0.58
N SER A 257 21.81 -81.95 1.42
CA SER A 257 22.90 -81.19 2.06
C SER A 257 24.26 -81.25 1.33
N PRO A 258 25.10 -80.20 1.43
CA PRO A 258 26.55 -80.26 1.24
C PRO A 258 27.34 -80.34 2.58
N SER A 259 28.52 -80.96 2.54
CA SER A 259 29.43 -81.17 3.69
C SER A 259 30.43 -80.01 3.93
N PRO A 260 31.17 -79.98 5.08
CA PRO A 260 31.83 -78.77 5.61
C PRO A 260 33.38 -78.76 5.51
N ALA A 261 34.03 -77.84 6.27
CA ALA A 261 35.40 -77.85 6.86
C ALA A 261 36.29 -76.60 6.49
N PRO A 262 37.45 -76.31 7.15
CA PRO A 262 37.49 -75.14 8.07
C PRO A 262 38.82 -74.33 8.18
N SER A 263 38.80 -73.33 9.10
CA SER A 263 39.95 -72.74 9.84
C SER A 263 40.93 -71.73 9.16
N PRO A 264 41.67 -70.88 9.95
CA PRO A 264 42.30 -69.65 9.44
C PRO A 264 43.80 -69.40 9.81
N ALA A 265 44.29 -68.19 9.46
CA ALA A 265 45.50 -67.47 9.93
C ALA A 265 46.86 -67.78 9.25
N PRO A 266 47.90 -66.89 9.32
CA PRO A 266 47.96 -65.48 9.78
C PRO A 266 48.59 -64.49 8.75
N SER A 267 48.86 -63.23 9.17
CA SER A 267 49.42 -62.09 8.38
C SER A 267 50.97 -62.01 8.36
N PRO A 268 51.55 -61.27 7.38
CA PRO A 268 52.54 -60.23 7.73
C PRO A 268 52.41 -58.91 6.90
N SER A 269 53.30 -57.93 7.17
CA SER A 269 53.42 -56.59 6.52
C SER A 269 54.89 -56.10 6.58
N PRO A 270 55.35 -55.17 5.70
CA PRO A 270 55.97 -53.93 6.23
C PRO A 270 55.93 -52.64 5.34
N ALA A 271 55.98 -51.46 6.01
CA ALA A 271 56.75 -50.21 5.77
C ALA A 271 56.92 -49.58 4.35
N PRO A 272 57.19 -48.25 4.18
CA PRO A 272 57.63 -47.21 5.15
C PRO A 272 56.62 -46.02 5.28
N ILE A 273 56.72 -44.94 6.08
CA ILE A 273 57.82 -44.17 6.75
C ILE A 273 58.51 -43.16 5.79
N GLN A 274 58.65 -41.85 6.08
CA GLN A 274 58.31 -40.99 7.24
C GLN A 274 57.97 -39.53 6.83
N SER A 275 57.74 -38.65 7.83
CA SER A 275 57.89 -37.17 7.87
C SER A 275 56.61 -36.34 7.81
N GLN A 276 56.37 -35.29 8.61
CA GLN A 276 56.90 -34.82 9.93
C GLN A 276 55.75 -33.99 10.58
N LEU A 277 55.37 -34.19 11.86
CA LEU A 277 55.87 -33.61 13.14
C LEU A 277 55.32 -32.19 13.47
N PRO A 278 55.12 -31.83 14.77
CA PRO A 278 53.94 -32.17 15.60
C PRO A 278 53.19 -30.89 16.11
N THR A 279 52.21 -30.83 17.04
CA THR A 279 51.88 -31.66 18.24
C THR A 279 50.43 -31.43 18.73
N LEU A 280 49.94 -32.29 19.64
CA LEU A 280 48.68 -32.15 20.41
C LEU A 280 48.94 -31.53 21.81
N VAL A 281 47.89 -31.01 22.46
CA VAL A 281 47.42 -31.47 23.80
C VAL A 281 45.97 -31.03 24.08
N GLU A 282 45.19 -31.94 24.69
CA GLU A 282 43.96 -31.76 25.52
C GLU A 282 42.76 -31.00 24.89
N ASP A 283 41.48 -31.22 25.25
CA ASP A 283 40.91 -31.87 26.45
C ASP A 283 39.61 -32.69 26.19
N LEU A 284 39.14 -33.38 27.23
CA LEU A 284 37.96 -34.25 27.47
C LEU A 284 36.74 -34.29 26.51
N LEU A 285 36.20 -35.52 26.36
CA LEU A 285 34.79 -35.84 26.07
C LEU A 285 34.07 -36.20 27.41
N PRO A 286 32.71 -36.12 27.54
CA PRO A 286 31.75 -36.73 26.59
C PRO A 286 30.49 -35.92 26.25
N LYS A 287 29.72 -36.46 25.30
CA LYS A 287 28.37 -36.01 24.92
C LYS A 287 27.39 -36.21 26.08
N GLN A 288 26.42 -35.30 26.25
CA GLN A 288 25.04 -35.75 26.44
C GLN A 288 24.01 -34.74 25.90
N GLU A 289 23.03 -35.26 25.18
CA GLU A 289 21.90 -34.55 24.57
C GLU A 289 20.72 -34.53 25.57
N THR A 290 20.31 -33.34 26.04
CA THR A 290 19.03 -33.16 26.76
C THR A 290 18.46 -31.75 26.54
N SER A 291 17.14 -31.64 26.54
CA SER A 291 16.39 -30.41 26.24
C SER A 291 16.31 -29.43 27.43
N PRO A 292 16.49 -28.11 27.20
CA PRO A 292 16.08 -27.07 28.16
C PRO A 292 14.56 -26.94 28.27
N GLN A 293 14.07 -26.77 29.50
CA GLN A 293 12.65 -26.59 29.82
C GLN A 293 12.13 -25.19 29.42
N PRO A 294 10.81 -25.00 29.21
CA PRO A 294 10.25 -23.71 28.84
C PRO A 294 10.48 -22.65 29.92
N LEU A 295 10.97 -21.47 29.51
CA LEU A 295 11.04 -20.31 30.40
C LEU A 295 9.64 -19.82 30.79
N LYS A 296 9.52 -19.40 32.04
CA LYS A 296 8.27 -19.03 32.69
C LYS A 296 7.87 -17.60 32.32
N LEU A 297 6.71 -17.45 31.68
CA LEU A 297 6.20 -16.16 31.21
C LEU A 297 5.94 -15.17 32.38
N PRO A 298 6.38 -13.91 32.30
CA PRO A 298 5.95 -12.85 33.22
C PRO A 298 4.45 -12.54 33.06
N THR A 299 3.76 -12.27 34.16
CA THR A 299 2.33 -11.90 34.15
C THR A 299 2.07 -10.54 33.52
N GLN A 300 0.89 -10.40 32.90
CA GLN A 300 0.42 -9.15 32.29
C GLN A 300 0.49 -7.93 33.22
N GLN A 301 0.78 -6.77 32.63
CA GLN A 301 0.38 -5.47 33.14
C GLN A 301 -0.56 -4.83 32.09
N PRO A 302 -1.81 -4.46 32.43
CA PRO A 302 -2.76 -3.94 31.44
C PRO A 302 -2.55 -2.44 31.22
N GLY A 303 -2.56 -2.01 29.95
CA GLY A 303 -2.61 -0.59 29.58
C GLY A 303 -1.41 -0.07 28.78
N GLU A 304 -1.11 -0.69 27.64
CA GLU A 304 -0.32 -0.04 26.58
C GLU A 304 -1.04 -0.18 25.24
N ILE A 305 -1.06 0.90 24.45
CA ILE A 305 -1.79 0.94 23.19
C ILE A 305 -1.04 0.12 22.15
N ALA A 306 -1.74 -0.77 21.45
CA ALA A 306 -1.15 -1.62 20.43
C ALA A 306 -0.70 -0.79 19.20
N ILE A 307 0.52 -0.25 19.25
CA ILE A 307 1.22 0.24 18.07
C ILE A 307 1.30 -0.95 17.09
N ALA A 308 0.69 -0.75 15.92
CA ALA A 308 0.67 -1.73 14.86
C ALA A 308 2.07 -1.87 14.25
N CYS A 309 2.45 -3.09 13.87
CA CYS A 309 3.63 -3.32 13.05
C CYS A 309 3.32 -2.87 11.62
N ILE A 310 3.40 -1.55 11.39
CA ILE A 310 3.56 -1.00 10.04
C ILE A 310 4.87 -1.58 9.50
N PHE A 311 4.87 -2.05 8.25
CA PHE A 311 6.06 -2.57 7.59
C PHE A 311 7.20 -1.53 7.68
N PRO A 312 8.31 -1.79 8.39
CA PRO A 312 9.48 -0.92 8.31
C PRO A 312 10.06 -1.03 6.90
N ASP A 313 10.16 0.10 6.19
CA ASP A 313 10.13 0.12 4.72
C ASP A 313 11.24 -0.71 4.03
N ASP A 314 12.41 -0.94 4.66
CA ASP A 314 13.56 -1.61 4.02
C ASP A 314 13.63 -3.14 4.22
N GLU A 315 13.32 -3.66 5.43
CA GLU A 315 13.69 -5.05 5.79
C GLU A 315 12.75 -6.11 5.19
N VAL A 316 11.47 -5.78 5.03
CA VAL A 316 10.41 -6.70 4.55
C VAL A 316 10.32 -6.74 3.01
N LEU A 317 11.13 -5.98 2.29
CA LEU A 317 11.25 -6.06 0.83
C LEU A 317 11.98 -7.33 0.35
N SER A 318 12.73 -8.00 1.24
CA SER A 318 13.55 -9.17 0.87
C SER A 318 12.73 -10.38 0.34
N PRO A 319 11.60 -10.82 0.95
CA PRO A 319 10.85 -11.98 0.45
C PRO A 319 9.86 -11.60 -0.67
N LEU A 320 9.63 -10.30 -0.92
CA LEU A 320 8.81 -9.86 -2.06
C LEU A 320 9.58 -9.99 -3.39
N GLN A 321 10.91 -9.96 -3.36
CA GLN A 321 11.77 -10.15 -4.53
C GLN A 321 11.61 -11.54 -5.17
N ASP A 322 11.30 -12.57 -4.37
CA ASP A 322 11.07 -13.94 -4.85
C ASP A 322 9.87 -14.06 -5.81
N PHE A 323 8.94 -13.09 -5.81
CA PHE A 323 7.79 -13.06 -6.72
C PHE A 323 8.05 -12.30 -8.03
N LEU A 324 9.14 -11.54 -8.15
CA LEU A 324 9.48 -10.81 -9.39
C LEU A 324 9.61 -11.74 -10.63
N PRO A 325 10.27 -12.93 -10.56
CA PRO A 325 10.32 -13.87 -11.67
C PRO A 325 8.92 -14.33 -12.13
N THR A 326 8.01 -14.56 -11.18
CA THR A 326 6.62 -14.97 -11.46
C THR A 326 5.82 -13.86 -12.13
N ILE A 327 5.96 -12.61 -11.66
CA ILE A 327 5.32 -11.44 -12.27
C ILE A 327 5.83 -11.24 -13.71
N ALA A 328 7.15 -11.24 -13.90
CA ALA A 328 7.76 -11.10 -15.24
C ALA A 328 7.38 -12.27 -16.18
N ALA A 329 7.23 -13.49 -15.66
CA ALA A 329 6.77 -14.64 -16.43
C ALA A 329 5.32 -14.46 -16.91
N TYR A 330 4.39 -14.03 -16.06
CA TYR A 330 3.00 -13.79 -16.47
C TYR A 330 2.87 -12.61 -17.44
N MET A 331 3.61 -11.52 -17.23
CA MET A 331 3.68 -10.40 -18.17
C MET A 331 4.14 -10.83 -19.58
N ASN A 332 5.14 -11.72 -19.67
CA ASN A 332 5.61 -12.28 -20.94
C ASN A 332 4.70 -13.38 -21.52
N ALA A 333 3.87 -14.03 -20.69
CA ALA A 333 2.96 -15.10 -21.09
C ALA A 333 1.64 -14.53 -21.64
N ASN A 334 0.49 -14.88 -21.06
CA ASN A 334 -0.83 -14.33 -21.43
C ASN A 334 -1.49 -13.64 -20.22
N GLY A 335 -0.68 -13.10 -19.31
CA GLY A 335 -1.11 -12.78 -17.96
C GLY A 335 -1.28 -14.03 -17.09
N GLY A 336 -1.79 -13.84 -15.88
CA GLY A 336 -2.07 -14.90 -14.91
C GLY A 336 -2.44 -14.35 -13.54
N THR A 337 -2.68 -15.25 -12.59
CA THR A 337 -3.04 -14.92 -11.21
C THR A 337 -2.24 -15.80 -10.26
N PHE A 338 -1.67 -15.20 -9.21
CA PHE A 338 -1.05 -15.94 -8.11
C PHE A 338 -1.41 -15.34 -6.75
N SER A 339 -1.10 -16.09 -5.70
CA SER A 339 -1.45 -15.76 -4.32
C SER A 339 -0.20 -15.66 -3.46
N ILE A 340 -0.07 -14.60 -2.67
CA ILE A 340 0.97 -14.42 -1.66
C ILE A 340 0.34 -14.66 -0.28
N ASN A 341 0.86 -15.62 0.49
CA ASN A 341 0.41 -15.83 1.87
C ASN A 341 1.06 -14.78 2.80
N VAL A 342 0.35 -13.70 3.07
CA VAL A 342 0.86 -12.58 3.86
C VAL A 342 0.92 -12.93 5.36
N SER A 343 0.17 -13.94 5.83
CA SER A 343 0.32 -14.47 7.19
C SER A 343 1.71 -15.04 7.45
N GLU A 344 2.40 -15.59 6.44
CA GLU A 344 3.77 -16.07 6.57
C GLU A 344 4.79 -14.92 6.50
N LEU A 345 4.57 -13.95 5.59
CA LEU A 345 5.38 -12.73 5.48
C LEU A 345 5.39 -11.90 6.78
N LEU A 346 4.29 -11.95 7.55
CA LEU A 346 4.12 -11.26 8.83
C LEU A 346 4.45 -12.12 10.06
N ALA A 347 4.87 -13.38 9.89
CA ALA A 347 5.16 -14.27 11.03
C ALA A 347 6.31 -13.77 11.93
N SER A 348 7.22 -12.96 11.37
CA SER A 348 8.27 -12.23 12.09
C SER A 348 7.74 -11.21 13.12
N CYS A 349 6.51 -10.73 12.97
CA CYS A 349 5.93 -9.64 13.78
C CYS A 349 5.25 -10.12 15.08
N GLY A 350 5.14 -11.44 15.31
CA GLY A 350 4.79 -12.03 16.61
C GLY A 350 3.41 -11.68 17.20
N LYS A 351 2.45 -11.23 16.38
CA LYS A 351 1.09 -10.85 16.80
C LYS A 351 0.04 -11.45 15.86
N ASP A 352 -1.14 -11.77 16.39
CA ASP A 352 -2.29 -12.17 15.57
C ASP A 352 -2.67 -11.08 14.55
N LEU A 353 -2.98 -11.49 13.33
CA LEU A 353 -3.36 -10.58 12.23
C LEU A 353 -4.76 -10.01 12.46
N ILE A 354 -4.84 -8.91 13.21
CA ILE A 354 -5.95 -7.95 13.09
C ILE A 354 -5.72 -7.20 11.78
N ILE A 355 -6.57 -7.47 10.78
CA ILE A 355 -6.39 -7.04 9.39
C ILE A 355 -6.71 -5.54 9.28
N LEU A 356 -5.70 -4.70 9.50
CA LEU A 356 -5.78 -3.26 9.27
C LEU A 356 -5.58 -2.95 7.77
N SER A 357 -6.42 -2.09 7.22
CA SER A 357 -6.34 -1.60 5.83
C SER A 357 -5.00 -0.91 5.51
N GLY A 358 -4.32 -0.34 6.51
CA GLY A 358 -2.95 0.14 6.38
C GLY A 358 -1.97 -0.93 5.88
N ASN A 359 -2.06 -2.17 6.36
CA ASN A 359 -1.16 -3.25 5.95
C ASN A 359 -1.44 -3.73 4.50
N GLN A 360 -2.70 -3.65 4.06
CA GLN A 360 -3.06 -3.87 2.65
C GLN A 360 -2.43 -2.80 1.76
N ASN A 361 -2.61 -1.52 2.11
CA ASN A 361 -2.06 -0.40 1.35
C ASN A 361 -0.51 -0.44 1.29
N SER A 362 0.16 -0.73 2.42
CA SER A 362 1.62 -0.88 2.46
C SER A 362 2.12 -2.04 1.58
N LEU A 363 1.46 -3.20 1.60
CA LEU A 363 1.89 -4.32 0.77
C LEU A 363 1.67 -4.05 -0.73
N THR A 364 0.52 -3.48 -1.11
CA THR A 364 0.25 -3.05 -2.49
C THR A 364 1.29 -2.05 -2.97
N LYS A 365 1.58 -1.00 -2.19
CA LYS A 365 2.64 -0.02 -2.48
C LYS A 365 3.98 -0.73 -2.70
N ASN A 366 4.40 -1.61 -1.79
CA ASN A 366 5.72 -2.23 -1.85
C ASN A 366 5.86 -3.20 -3.05
N ILE A 367 4.80 -3.93 -3.42
CA ILE A 367 4.80 -4.75 -4.66
C ILE A 367 4.87 -3.86 -5.90
N GLN A 368 4.13 -2.74 -5.92
CA GLN A 368 4.13 -1.78 -7.04
C GLN A 368 5.47 -1.06 -7.20
N GLU A 369 6.11 -0.60 -6.12
CA GLU A 369 7.44 0.01 -6.16
C GLU A 369 8.53 -0.99 -6.55
N LEU A 370 8.47 -2.22 -6.06
CA LEU A 370 9.39 -3.28 -6.45
C LEU A 370 9.34 -3.56 -7.96
N VAL A 371 8.14 -3.57 -8.55
CA VAL A 371 7.97 -3.66 -10.01
C VAL A 371 8.38 -2.37 -10.73
N ARG A 372 8.15 -1.19 -10.15
CA ARG A 372 8.60 0.11 -10.70
C ARG A 372 10.13 0.13 -10.85
N GLU A 373 10.85 -0.25 -9.80
CA GLU A 373 12.31 -0.30 -9.78
C GLU A 373 12.83 -1.43 -10.67
N LYS A 374 12.55 -2.68 -10.31
CA LYS A 374 13.19 -3.86 -10.92
C LYS A 374 12.62 -4.28 -12.27
N ILE A 375 11.50 -3.72 -12.71
CA ILE A 375 10.94 -3.98 -14.05
C ILE A 375 10.75 -2.67 -14.82
N GLY A 376 9.80 -1.82 -14.43
CA GLY A 376 9.53 -0.53 -15.05
C GLY A 376 8.22 0.08 -14.56
N SER A 377 8.19 1.41 -14.47
CA SER A 377 7.03 2.18 -14.00
C SER A 377 5.80 2.02 -14.90
N GLU A 378 6.03 1.76 -16.18
CA GLU A 378 5.00 1.50 -17.18
C GLU A 378 4.27 0.16 -16.99
N TYR A 379 4.89 -0.81 -16.31
CA TYR A 379 4.31 -2.14 -16.09
C TYR A 379 3.50 -2.25 -14.79
N VAL A 380 3.62 -1.26 -13.88
CA VAL A 380 2.86 -1.22 -12.62
C VAL A 380 1.35 -1.25 -12.86
N ARG A 381 0.87 -0.64 -13.96
CA ARG A 381 -0.56 -0.65 -14.37
C ARG A 381 -1.11 -2.02 -14.77
N LEU A 382 -0.24 -3.01 -15.00
CA LEU A 382 -0.62 -4.38 -15.37
C LEU A 382 -0.85 -5.26 -14.12
N LEU A 383 -0.79 -4.69 -12.92
CA LEU A 383 -1.01 -5.37 -11.65
C LEU A 383 -2.36 -4.97 -11.06
N ASN A 384 -3.26 -5.93 -10.89
CA ASN A 384 -4.44 -5.78 -10.04
C ASN A 384 -4.22 -6.60 -8.76
N ILE A 385 -4.14 -5.91 -7.61
CA ILE A 385 -3.85 -6.53 -6.31
C ILE A 385 -5.10 -6.39 -5.44
N ARG A 386 -5.71 -7.52 -5.08
CA ARG A 386 -6.80 -7.59 -4.10
C ARG A 386 -6.39 -8.43 -2.89
N PHE A 387 -7.17 -8.35 -1.83
CA PHE A 387 -6.94 -9.13 -0.61
C PHE A 387 -8.13 -10.01 -0.29
N GLU A 388 -7.86 -11.27 0.04
CA GLU A 388 -8.84 -12.25 0.48
C GLU A 388 -8.51 -12.67 1.93
N THR A 389 -9.53 -12.67 2.79
CA THR A 389 -9.38 -12.83 4.24
C THR A 389 -10.13 -14.06 4.71
N GLY A 390 -9.40 -15.15 4.96
CA GLY A 390 -9.91 -16.39 5.55
C GLY A 390 -9.63 -16.47 7.05
N LEU A 391 -10.29 -17.42 7.73
CA LEU A 391 -10.29 -17.58 9.20
C LEU A 391 -8.92 -17.56 9.90
N LYS A 392 -7.82 -17.88 9.20
CA LYS A 392 -6.42 -17.76 9.66
C LYS A 392 -5.43 -17.34 8.56
N GLN A 393 -5.93 -16.88 7.42
CA GLN A 393 -5.10 -16.62 6.23
C GLN A 393 -5.44 -15.25 5.64
N PHE A 394 -4.44 -14.38 5.59
CA PHE A 394 -4.51 -13.10 4.90
C PHE A 394 -3.70 -13.25 3.60
N THR A 395 -4.42 -13.22 2.47
CA THR A 395 -3.85 -13.58 1.17
C THR A 395 -3.95 -12.37 0.23
N ALA A 396 -2.82 -11.93 -0.33
CA ALA A 396 -2.84 -10.99 -1.44
C ALA A 396 -2.95 -11.79 -2.74
N ILE A 397 -3.99 -11.53 -3.54
CA ILE A 397 -4.14 -12.09 -4.88
C ILE A 397 -3.60 -11.06 -5.87
N VAL A 398 -2.57 -11.45 -6.61
CA VAL A 398 -1.93 -10.61 -7.63
C VAL A 398 -2.33 -11.15 -8.99
N GLU A 399 -3.20 -10.40 -9.67
CA GLU A 399 -3.52 -10.58 -11.07
C GLU A 399 -2.54 -9.75 -11.91
N VAL A 400 -1.97 -10.38 -12.94
CA VAL A 400 -0.95 -9.81 -13.81
C VAL A 400 -1.47 -9.86 -15.24
N GLU A 401 -1.61 -8.71 -15.90
CA GLU A 401 -1.98 -8.65 -17.31
C GLU A 401 -0.79 -8.96 -18.24
N LYS A 402 -1.10 -9.35 -19.48
CA LYS A 402 -0.09 -9.54 -20.54
C LYS A 402 0.54 -8.20 -20.91
N SER A 403 1.86 -8.14 -20.94
CA SER A 403 2.58 -6.96 -21.43
C SER A 403 2.52 -6.83 -22.95
N PRO A 404 2.41 -5.60 -23.51
CA PRO A 404 2.52 -5.36 -24.95
C PRO A 404 3.94 -5.54 -25.50
N THR A 405 4.95 -5.60 -24.63
CA THR A 405 6.39 -5.71 -24.98
C THR A 405 7.10 -6.75 -24.12
N PRO A 406 8.15 -7.44 -24.60
CA PRO A 406 8.93 -8.37 -23.78
C PRO A 406 9.48 -7.70 -22.52
N VAL A 407 9.28 -8.34 -21.38
CA VAL A 407 9.63 -7.83 -20.05
C VAL A 407 10.88 -8.50 -19.51
N VAL A 408 11.82 -7.72 -18.98
CA VAL A 408 13.08 -8.19 -18.40
C VAL A 408 13.27 -7.57 -17.03
N ILE A 409 13.73 -8.36 -16.05
CA ILE A 409 14.07 -7.88 -14.71
C ILE A 409 15.45 -7.20 -14.76
N LYS A 410 15.52 -5.97 -14.26
CA LYS A 410 16.77 -5.23 -14.04
C LYS A 410 17.50 -5.83 -12.83
N GLN A 411 18.83 -5.91 -12.91
CA GLN A 411 19.69 -6.26 -11.77
C GLN A 411 19.75 -5.07 -10.81
#